data_AF-A0A8J2THI4-F1
#
_entry.id   AF-A0A8J2THI4-F1
#
_cell.length_a   1.000
_cell.length_b   1.000
_cell.length_c   1.000
_cell.angle_alpha   90.00
_cell.angle_beta   90.00
_cell.angle_gamma   90.00
#
_symmetry.space_group_name_H-M   'P 1'
#
loop_
_entity.id
_entity.type
_entity.pdbx_description
1 polymer ?
#
loop_
_entity_poly.entity_id
_entity_poly.type
_entity_poly.pdbx_seq_one_letter_code
_entity_poly.pdbx_strand_id
1 'polypeptide(L)'
;MVKTLISKKLPKMLIEHQKNLLPLPEIEQPYHYEFTGCTNPFLLVMLASHQGCIYRSDSAIFVERVCVIHWVIKLRFNSKYKLPMNREVANFYKPAGILYSDILRASERLHSFTGDEYQNAAHWFRLILCEQRLGGLNLGTKTNILRGIRKDNQLLSKYQNPFEEEFPHTKRLFDLLLAKSELHDIIRKEVLEPIKKSRKAYATDYHRNGECQPCTFIQGKEYRQMSGSGSGRHELQILCTFEQLQKEMISRNLI
;
A
#
# COMPACT_ATOMS: atom_id res chain seq x y z
N MET A 1 -5.09 -3.34 22.50
CA MET A 1 -5.03 -1.86 22.49
C MET A 1 -5.63 -1.23 21.22
N VAL A 2 -5.90 -2.02 20.16
CA VAL A 2 -6.58 -1.59 18.91
C VAL A 2 -8.12 -1.56 19.01
N LYS A 3 -8.72 -2.24 20.00
CA LYS A 3 -10.18 -2.21 20.28
C LYS A 3 -10.72 -0.81 20.63
N THR A 4 -9.86 0.15 20.92
CA THR A 4 -10.24 1.53 21.30
C THR A 4 -10.20 2.52 20.12
N LEU A 5 -9.85 2.08 18.90
CA LEU A 5 -9.85 2.94 17.70
C LEU A 5 -11.25 3.11 17.07
N ILE A 6 -12.29 2.56 17.72
CA ILE A 6 -13.70 2.62 17.27
C ILE A 6 -14.45 3.80 17.96
N SER A 7 -13.79 4.55 18.83
CA SER A 7 -14.38 5.64 19.61
C SER A 7 -14.40 6.98 18.84
N LYS A 8 -15.55 7.29 18.22
CA LYS A 8 -16.23 8.61 17.99
C LYS A 8 -15.46 9.92 17.68
N LYS A 9 -14.14 9.97 17.44
CA LYS A 9 -13.46 11.22 16.99
C LYS A 9 -12.41 10.95 15.91
N LEU A 10 -12.85 10.40 14.78
CA LEU A 10 -11.96 9.93 13.73
C LEU A 10 -11.25 11.02 12.87
N PRO A 11 -11.82 12.24 12.66
CA PRO A 11 -11.06 13.33 12.06
C PRO A 11 -9.84 13.69 12.92
N LYS A 12 -9.97 13.65 14.25
CA LYS A 12 -8.81 13.82 15.14
C LYS A 12 -7.79 12.71 15.01
N MET A 13 -8.19 11.49 14.67
CA MET A 13 -7.31 10.32 14.63
C MET A 13 -6.49 10.23 13.34
N LEU A 14 -7.10 10.54 12.19
CA LEU A 14 -6.39 10.74 10.91
C LEU A 14 -5.38 11.88 11.03
N ILE A 15 -5.76 12.94 11.75
CA ILE A 15 -4.91 14.11 11.93
C ILE A 15 -3.91 13.95 13.08
N GLU A 16 -4.21 13.15 14.11
CA GLU A 16 -3.25 12.75 15.14
C GLU A 16 -2.24 11.76 14.56
N HIS A 17 -2.66 10.85 13.68
CA HIS A 17 -1.72 10.09 12.87
C HIS A 17 -0.90 11.02 11.99
N GLN A 18 -1.48 11.99 11.28
CA GLN A 18 -0.72 12.98 10.52
C GLN A 18 0.26 13.80 11.38
N LYS A 19 -0.13 14.23 12.59
CA LYS A 19 0.75 14.96 13.54
C LYS A 19 1.88 14.08 14.08
N ASN A 20 1.67 12.77 14.15
CA ASN A 20 2.68 11.80 14.57
C ASN A 20 3.50 11.25 13.41
N LEU A 21 3.03 11.40 12.16
CA LEU A 21 3.79 11.13 10.95
C LEU A 21 4.77 12.27 10.75
N LEU A 22 5.91 12.15 11.44
CA LEU A 22 7.05 13.05 11.30
C LEU A 22 7.36 13.25 9.81
N PRO A 23 7.79 14.46 9.40
CA PRO A 23 8.26 14.69 8.04
C PRO A 23 9.28 13.62 7.66
N LEU A 24 9.23 13.19 6.40
CA LEU A 24 10.21 12.21 5.91
C LEU A 24 11.61 12.74 6.18
N PRO A 25 12.55 11.88 6.62
CA PRO A 25 13.93 12.32 6.74
C PRO A 25 14.44 12.79 5.39
N GLU A 26 15.43 13.68 5.41
CA GLU A 26 16.17 14.01 4.21
C GLU A 26 16.81 12.74 3.65
N ILE A 27 16.46 12.43 2.40
CA ILE A 27 17.01 11.35 1.60
C ILE A 27 17.33 11.94 0.22
N GLU A 28 18.14 11.23 -0.56
CA GLU A 28 18.55 11.69 -1.88
C GLU A 28 17.35 11.96 -2.80
N GLN A 29 17.44 13.01 -3.63
CA GLN A 29 16.51 13.19 -4.75
C GLN A 29 16.79 12.13 -5.82
N PRO A 30 15.78 11.59 -6.51
CA PRO A 30 14.37 12.00 -6.54
C PRO A 30 13.48 11.33 -5.47
N TYR A 31 14.02 10.44 -4.63
CA TYR A 31 13.22 9.64 -3.69
C TYR A 31 12.45 10.49 -2.70
N HIS A 32 13.06 11.57 -2.19
CA HIS A 32 12.38 12.44 -1.23
C HIS A 32 11.11 13.07 -1.81
N TYR A 33 11.16 13.56 -3.04
CA TYR A 33 9.99 14.13 -3.72
C TYR A 33 8.88 13.10 -3.91
N GLU A 34 9.21 11.93 -4.48
CA GLU A 34 8.21 10.91 -4.79
C GLU A 34 7.60 10.29 -3.52
N PHE A 35 8.41 10.06 -2.49
CA PHE A 35 7.93 9.51 -1.22
C PHE A 35 7.05 10.52 -0.48
N THR A 36 7.40 11.80 -0.52
CA THR A 36 6.54 12.87 0.03
C THR A 36 5.19 12.89 -0.69
N GLY A 37 5.19 12.74 -2.02
CA GLY A 37 3.97 12.60 -2.81
C GLY A 37 3.10 11.41 -2.38
N CYS A 38 3.70 10.28 -1.97
CA CYS A 38 2.99 9.10 -1.47
C CYS A 38 2.41 9.28 -0.07
N THR A 39 3.08 10.04 0.79
CA THR A 39 2.66 10.23 2.20
C THR A 39 1.84 11.50 2.41
N ASN A 40 1.59 12.27 1.35
CA ASN A 40 0.85 13.51 1.46
C ASN A 40 -0.65 13.24 1.73
N PRO A 41 -1.21 13.72 2.86
CA PRO A 41 -2.63 13.56 3.19
C PRO A 41 -3.57 14.23 2.18
N PHE A 42 -3.09 15.16 1.35
CA PHE A 42 -3.85 15.71 0.24
C PHE A 42 -4.39 14.63 -0.72
N LEU A 43 -3.74 13.45 -0.77
CA LEU A 43 -4.24 12.29 -1.51
C LEU A 43 -5.58 11.75 -1.01
N LEU A 44 -5.89 11.92 0.28
CA LEU A 44 -7.20 11.60 0.84
C LEU A 44 -8.22 12.67 0.46
N VAL A 45 -7.81 13.94 0.45
CA VAL A 45 -8.68 15.05 0.03
C VAL A 45 -9.13 14.90 -1.40
N MET A 46 -8.19 14.62 -2.31
CA MET A 46 -8.52 14.36 -3.72
C MET A 46 -9.45 13.15 -3.87
N LEU A 47 -9.27 12.12 -3.03
CA LEU A 47 -10.21 10.99 -3.04
C LEU A 47 -11.61 11.42 -2.64
N ALA A 48 -11.70 12.13 -1.53
CA ALA A 48 -12.96 12.62 -0.97
C ALA A 48 -13.67 13.55 -1.95
N SER A 49 -12.93 14.41 -2.69
CA SER A 49 -13.53 15.28 -3.70
C SER A 49 -14.11 14.50 -4.88
N HIS A 50 -13.50 13.37 -5.26
CA HIS A 50 -14.00 12.52 -6.34
C HIS A 50 -15.16 11.62 -5.90
N GLN A 51 -15.13 11.11 -4.67
CA GLN A 51 -16.10 10.13 -4.15
C GLN A 51 -17.21 10.76 -3.29
N GLY A 52 -17.08 12.03 -2.92
CA GLY A 52 -17.96 12.75 -1.98
C GLY A 52 -17.74 12.40 -0.50
N CYS A 53 -16.97 11.34 -0.19
CA CYS A 53 -16.73 10.88 1.17
C CYS A 53 -15.42 10.09 1.29
N ILE A 54 -15.04 9.76 2.53
CA ILE A 54 -13.94 8.86 2.87
C ILE A 54 -14.48 7.63 3.59
N TYR A 55 -14.11 6.44 3.12
CA TYR A 55 -14.40 5.16 3.75
C TYR A 55 -13.27 4.71 4.68
N ARG A 56 -13.51 3.66 5.48
CA ARG A 56 -12.50 3.13 6.40
C ARG A 56 -11.32 2.53 5.67
N SER A 57 -11.60 1.79 4.59
CA SER A 57 -10.60 1.24 3.68
C SER A 57 -9.70 2.32 3.08
N ASP A 58 -10.21 3.48 2.69
CA ASP A 58 -9.38 4.56 2.14
C ASP A 58 -8.32 5.03 3.16
N SER A 59 -8.75 5.25 4.40
CA SER A 59 -7.83 5.59 5.49
C SER A 59 -6.84 4.46 5.78
N ALA A 60 -7.29 3.20 5.77
CA ALA A 60 -6.42 2.06 6.02
C ALA A 60 -5.34 1.92 4.92
N ILE A 61 -5.72 2.09 3.66
CA ILE A 61 -4.80 2.06 2.50
C ILE A 61 -3.80 3.20 2.59
N PHE A 62 -4.24 4.41 2.95
CA PHE A 62 -3.33 5.54 3.14
C PHE A 62 -2.32 5.27 4.27
N VAL A 63 -2.78 4.76 5.42
CA VAL A 63 -1.90 4.39 6.54
C VAL A 63 -0.92 3.31 6.13
N GLU A 64 -1.37 2.26 5.45
CA GLU A 64 -0.50 1.20 4.94
C GLU A 64 0.59 1.77 4.03
N ARG A 65 0.22 2.60 3.07
CA ARG A 65 1.16 3.27 2.16
C ARG A 65 2.21 4.06 2.91
N VAL A 66 1.80 4.87 3.89
CA VAL A 66 2.73 5.66 4.70
C VAL A 66 3.68 4.76 5.49
N CYS A 67 3.15 3.73 6.14
CA CYS A 67 3.94 2.76 6.89
C CYS A 67 4.97 2.04 5.99
N VAL A 68 4.56 1.67 4.77
CA VAL A 68 5.43 1.08 3.75
C VAL A 68 6.58 2.02 3.39
N ILE A 69 6.29 3.29 3.11
CA ILE A 69 7.33 4.29 2.79
C ILE A 69 8.35 4.42 3.92
N HIS A 70 7.90 4.53 5.18
CA HIS A 70 8.81 4.60 6.34
C HIS A 70 9.67 3.33 6.47
N TRP A 71 9.10 2.16 6.20
CA TRP A 71 9.87 0.92 6.16
C TRP A 71 10.89 0.88 5.02
N VAL A 72 10.52 1.33 3.82
CA VAL A 72 11.44 1.43 2.69
C VAL A 72 12.61 2.35 3.02
N ILE A 73 12.35 3.53 3.60
CA ILE A 73 13.38 4.44 4.11
C ILE A 73 14.31 3.73 5.08
N LYS A 74 13.74 3.02 6.07
CA LYS A 74 14.53 2.28 7.06
C LYS A 74 15.39 1.18 6.44
N LEU A 75 14.86 0.44 5.47
CA LEU A 75 15.55 -0.72 4.90
C LEU A 75 16.57 -0.35 3.83
N ARG A 76 16.32 0.71 3.06
CA ARG A 76 17.10 1.06 1.86
C ARG A 76 18.04 2.25 2.06
N PHE A 77 17.65 3.23 2.86
CA PHE A 77 18.34 4.52 2.93
C PHE A 77 18.98 4.78 4.29
N ASN A 78 18.31 4.41 5.38
CA ASN A 78 18.81 4.64 6.73
C ASN A 78 18.34 3.57 7.73
N SER A 79 19.19 2.57 7.98
CA SER A 79 18.91 1.48 8.94
C SER A 79 18.64 1.97 10.38
N LYS A 80 19.22 3.12 10.74
CA LYS A 80 19.06 3.76 12.05
C LYS A 80 17.78 4.60 12.15
N TYR A 81 17.05 4.80 11.06
CA TYR A 81 15.79 5.54 11.07
C TYR A 81 14.80 4.93 12.07
N LYS A 82 14.27 5.78 12.96
CA LYS A 82 13.23 5.40 13.93
C LYS A 82 11.87 5.55 13.25
N LEU A 83 11.12 4.47 13.16
CA LEU A 83 9.79 4.50 12.57
C LEU A 83 8.86 5.36 13.44
N PRO A 84 8.06 6.28 12.85
CA PRO A 84 7.17 7.17 13.58
C PRO A 84 5.86 6.48 13.98
N MET A 85 5.96 5.23 14.46
CA MET A 85 4.83 4.41 14.88
C MET A 85 5.27 3.50 16.02
N ASN A 86 4.31 3.03 16.81
CA ASN A 86 4.62 2.08 17.89
C ASN A 86 5.14 0.75 17.31
N ARG A 87 5.81 -0.05 18.16
CA ARG A 87 6.46 -1.29 17.74
C ARG A 87 5.48 -2.33 17.18
N GLU A 88 4.27 -2.40 17.69
CA GLU A 88 3.23 -3.34 17.25
C GLU A 88 2.82 -3.05 15.80
N VAL A 89 2.46 -1.79 15.52
CA VAL A 89 2.10 -1.30 14.18
C VAL A 89 3.28 -1.40 13.22
N ALA A 90 4.48 -1.03 13.67
CA ALA A 90 5.69 -1.18 12.85
C ALA A 90 5.91 -2.64 12.43
N ASN A 91 5.86 -3.58 13.37
CA ASN A 91 6.06 -4.99 13.08
C ASN A 91 4.98 -5.55 12.16
N PHE A 92 3.74 -5.09 12.32
CA PHE A 92 2.61 -5.47 11.46
C PHE A 92 2.88 -5.11 9.98
N TYR A 93 3.34 -3.90 9.69
CA TYR A 93 3.61 -3.47 8.30
C TYR A 93 4.98 -3.88 7.76
N LYS A 94 5.83 -4.53 8.57
CA LYS A 94 7.18 -4.93 8.15
C LYS A 94 7.19 -5.83 6.91
N PRO A 95 6.34 -6.87 6.78
CA PRO A 95 6.35 -7.73 5.60
C PRO A 95 6.02 -6.96 4.31
N ALA A 96 5.05 -6.04 4.37
CA ALA A 96 4.74 -5.15 3.26
C ALA A 96 5.93 -4.24 2.93
N GLY A 97 6.55 -3.63 3.96
CA GLY A 97 7.75 -2.81 3.80
C GLY A 97 8.92 -3.54 3.11
N ILE A 98 9.14 -4.83 3.43
CA ILE A 98 10.15 -5.66 2.76
C ILE A 98 9.78 -5.88 1.28
N LEU A 99 8.53 -6.27 1.01
CA LEU A 99 8.05 -6.48 -0.36
C LEU A 99 8.24 -5.22 -1.22
N TYR A 100 7.80 -4.06 -0.73
CA TYR A 100 7.92 -2.81 -1.50
C TYR A 100 9.36 -2.31 -1.59
N SER A 101 10.22 -2.63 -0.63
CA SER A 101 11.67 -2.41 -0.74
C SER A 101 12.28 -3.23 -1.89
N ASP A 102 11.82 -4.46 -2.10
CA ASP A 102 12.22 -5.30 -3.24
C ASP A 102 11.63 -4.79 -4.56
N ILE A 103 10.38 -4.29 -4.57
CA ILE A 103 9.77 -3.66 -5.75
C ILE A 103 10.53 -2.39 -6.15
N LEU A 104 10.93 -1.55 -5.18
CA LEU A 104 11.77 -0.38 -5.47
C LEU A 104 13.10 -0.81 -6.09
N ARG A 105 13.74 -1.86 -5.56
CA ARG A 105 14.96 -2.44 -6.13
C ARG A 105 14.76 -2.89 -7.57
N ALA A 106 13.65 -3.56 -7.85
CA ALA A 106 13.32 -3.96 -9.21
C ALA A 106 13.14 -2.77 -10.13
N SER A 107 12.46 -1.72 -9.66
CA SER A 107 12.29 -0.47 -10.40
C SER A 107 13.64 0.15 -10.75
N GLU A 108 14.56 0.27 -9.79
CA GLU A 108 15.92 0.79 -10.02
C GLU A 108 16.72 -0.04 -11.01
N ARG A 109 16.66 -1.37 -10.90
CA ARG A 109 17.40 -2.28 -11.79
C ARG A 109 16.83 -2.34 -13.20
N LEU A 110 15.54 -2.08 -13.36
CA LEU A 110 14.84 -2.24 -14.64
C LEU A 110 14.51 -0.91 -15.34
N HIS A 111 14.60 0.23 -14.65
CA HIS A 111 14.19 1.54 -15.17
C HIS A 111 14.89 1.89 -16.49
N SER A 112 16.16 1.54 -16.66
CA SER A 112 16.90 1.76 -17.91
C SER A 112 16.31 1.03 -19.13
N PHE A 113 15.49 -0.01 -18.92
CA PHE A 113 14.79 -0.72 -19.99
C PHE A 113 13.38 -0.17 -20.29
N THR A 114 12.97 0.88 -19.58
CA THR A 114 11.66 1.53 -19.78
C THR A 114 11.70 2.67 -20.79
N GLY A 115 12.89 3.11 -21.21
CA GLY A 115 13.04 4.34 -22.01
C GLY A 115 12.59 5.55 -21.21
N ASP A 116 11.74 6.39 -21.81
CA ASP A 116 11.23 7.63 -21.20
C ASP A 116 9.84 7.48 -20.55
N GLU A 117 9.32 6.25 -20.39
CA GLU A 117 8.00 5.98 -19.81
C GLU A 117 7.87 6.50 -18.37
N TYR A 118 8.99 6.50 -17.62
CA TYR A 118 9.05 6.95 -16.23
C TYR A 118 10.19 7.95 -16.06
N GLN A 119 9.93 9.05 -15.35
CA GLN A 119 10.95 10.09 -15.07
C GLN A 119 12.20 9.52 -14.39
N ASN A 120 12.00 8.58 -13.46
CA ASN A 120 13.05 7.87 -12.74
C ASN A 120 12.44 6.62 -12.05
N ALA A 121 13.30 5.78 -11.47
CA ALA A 121 12.86 4.58 -10.75
C ALA A 121 11.93 4.87 -9.56
N ALA A 122 12.13 5.98 -8.84
CA ALA A 122 11.28 6.36 -7.72
C ALA A 122 9.87 6.77 -8.18
N HIS A 123 9.77 7.46 -9.31
CA HIS A 123 8.51 7.81 -9.96
C HIS A 123 7.73 6.56 -10.36
N TRP A 124 8.40 5.59 -11.00
CA TRP A 124 7.77 4.30 -11.34
C TRP A 124 7.27 3.55 -10.10
N PHE A 125 8.10 3.47 -9.06
CA PHE A 125 7.73 2.85 -7.79
C PHE A 125 6.51 3.51 -7.14
N ARG A 126 6.43 4.85 -7.15
CA ARG A 126 5.27 5.59 -6.65
C ARG A 126 4.00 5.22 -7.41
N LEU A 127 4.08 5.11 -8.74
CA LEU A 127 2.92 4.75 -9.56
C LEU A 127 2.41 3.34 -9.22
N ILE A 128 3.31 2.37 -9.02
CA ILE A 128 2.96 1.01 -8.53
C ILE A 128 2.28 1.06 -7.15
N LEU A 129 2.79 1.87 -6.22
CA LEU A 129 2.16 2.07 -4.91
C LEU A 129 0.76 2.72 -5.02
N CYS A 130 0.54 3.54 -6.04
CA CYS A 130 -0.76 4.16 -6.29
C CYS A 130 -1.76 3.18 -6.90
N GLU A 131 -1.34 2.30 -7.81
CA GLU A 131 -2.19 1.27 -8.44
C GLU A 131 -2.82 0.32 -7.42
N GLN A 132 -2.08 -0.05 -6.38
CA GLN A 132 -2.57 -0.94 -5.32
C GLN A 132 -3.81 -0.37 -4.60
N ARG A 133 -4.05 0.95 -4.69
CA ARG A 133 -5.28 1.60 -4.18
C ARG A 133 -6.49 1.41 -5.10
N LEU A 134 -6.31 1.30 -6.41
CA LEU A 134 -7.41 1.11 -7.36
C LEU A 134 -7.90 -0.34 -7.33
N GLY A 135 -6.97 -1.31 -7.22
CA GLY A 135 -7.32 -2.73 -7.13
C GLY A 135 -7.80 -3.20 -5.76
N GLY A 136 -7.41 -2.50 -4.68
CA GLY A 136 -7.77 -2.85 -3.30
C GLY A 136 -9.25 -2.67 -2.98
N LEU A 137 -9.96 -1.82 -3.74
CA LEU A 137 -11.37 -1.46 -3.53
C LEU A 137 -12.35 -2.50 -4.11
N ASN A 138 -12.05 -3.80 -4.04
CA ASN A 138 -13.03 -4.92 -4.14
C ASN A 138 -12.40 -6.31 -4.25
N LEU A 139 -11.27 -6.58 -3.59
CA LEU A 139 -10.64 -7.92 -3.67
C LEU A 139 -11.46 -9.04 -2.98
N GLY A 140 -12.65 -8.71 -2.46
CA GLY A 140 -13.59 -9.64 -1.86
C GLY A 140 -13.21 -9.97 -0.42
N THR A 141 -13.48 -11.21 -0.02
CA THR A 141 -13.17 -11.66 1.36
C THR A 141 -11.67 -11.89 1.53
N LYS A 142 -11.19 -11.97 2.79
CA LYS A 142 -9.81 -12.40 3.09
C LYS A 142 -9.42 -13.69 2.36
N THR A 143 -10.36 -14.62 2.22
CA THR A 143 -10.17 -15.87 1.47
C THR A 143 -9.93 -15.62 -0.01
N ASN A 144 -10.67 -14.68 -0.63
CA ASN A 144 -10.48 -14.33 -2.03
C ASN A 144 -9.14 -13.66 -2.27
N ILE A 145 -8.72 -12.74 -1.39
CA ILE A 145 -7.39 -12.12 -1.45
C ILE A 145 -6.28 -13.17 -1.36
N LEU A 146 -6.35 -14.04 -0.35
CA LEU A 146 -5.35 -15.09 -0.20
C LEU A 146 -5.33 -16.06 -1.39
N ARG A 147 -6.49 -16.36 -1.98
CA ARG A 147 -6.58 -17.16 -3.20
C ARG A 147 -5.95 -16.44 -4.38
N GLY A 148 -6.20 -15.14 -4.55
CA GLY A 148 -5.57 -14.29 -5.56
C GLY A 148 -4.05 -14.30 -5.41
N ILE A 149 -3.52 -13.95 -4.24
CA ILE A 149 -2.08 -13.94 -3.98
C ILE A 149 -1.44 -15.32 -4.24
N ARG A 150 -2.12 -16.42 -3.89
CA ARG A 150 -1.64 -17.78 -4.19
C ARG A 150 -1.61 -18.06 -5.69
N LYS A 151 -2.67 -17.68 -6.43
CA LYS A 151 -2.72 -17.79 -7.90
C LYS A 151 -1.58 -17.00 -8.53
N ASP A 152 -1.38 -15.75 -8.11
CA ASP A 152 -0.34 -14.88 -8.64
C ASP A 152 1.05 -15.48 -8.41
N ASN A 153 1.30 -15.97 -7.20
CA ASN A 153 2.57 -16.61 -6.86
C ASN A 153 2.79 -17.91 -7.66
N GLN A 154 1.72 -18.63 -8.01
CA GLN A 154 1.81 -19.79 -8.89
C GLN A 154 2.16 -19.38 -10.32
N LEU A 155 1.55 -18.32 -10.85
CA LEU A 155 1.89 -17.79 -12.17
C LEU A 155 3.35 -17.33 -12.23
N LEU A 156 3.81 -16.57 -11.24
CA LEU A 156 5.21 -16.15 -11.14
C LEU A 156 6.19 -17.33 -10.99
N SER A 157 5.76 -18.43 -10.35
CA SER A 157 6.60 -19.65 -10.29
C SER A 157 6.77 -20.32 -11.66
N LYS A 158 5.83 -20.09 -12.57
CA LYS A 158 5.84 -20.54 -13.97
C LYS A 158 6.37 -19.47 -14.92
N TYR A 159 6.98 -18.40 -14.41
CA TYR A 159 7.45 -17.25 -15.19
C TYR A 159 6.35 -16.57 -16.03
N GLN A 160 5.14 -16.52 -15.50
CA GLN A 160 3.99 -15.84 -16.12
C GLN A 160 3.62 -14.59 -15.30
N ASN A 161 3.28 -13.51 -16.00
CA ASN A 161 2.85 -12.27 -15.36
C ASN A 161 1.41 -12.43 -14.82
N PRO A 162 1.17 -12.23 -13.51
CA PRO A 162 -0.17 -12.36 -12.95
C PRO A 162 -1.03 -11.08 -13.05
N PHE A 163 -0.46 -9.96 -13.47
CA PHE A 163 -1.14 -8.66 -13.44
C PHE A 163 -1.83 -8.34 -14.77
N GLU A 164 -3.06 -7.85 -14.67
CA GLU A 164 -3.90 -7.43 -15.78
C GLU A 164 -3.63 -5.97 -16.18
N GLU A 165 -4.25 -5.52 -17.27
CA GLU A 165 -4.05 -4.17 -17.83
C GLU A 165 -4.54 -3.04 -16.91
N GLU A 166 -5.39 -3.34 -15.93
CA GLU A 166 -5.82 -2.38 -14.90
C GLU A 166 -4.66 -1.87 -14.02
N PHE A 167 -3.57 -2.64 -13.94
CA PHE A 167 -2.36 -2.26 -13.19
C PHE A 167 -1.18 -2.11 -14.15
N PRO A 168 -1.20 -1.13 -15.08
CA PRO A 168 -0.25 -1.05 -16.18
C PRO A 168 1.21 -0.96 -15.71
N HIS A 169 1.51 -0.22 -14.65
CA HIS A 169 2.85 -0.02 -14.11
C HIS A 169 3.36 -1.26 -13.37
N THR A 170 2.49 -1.92 -12.59
CA THR A 170 2.79 -3.19 -11.93
C THR A 170 2.99 -4.29 -12.97
N LYS A 171 2.10 -4.37 -13.98
CA LYS A 171 2.20 -5.29 -15.10
C LYS A 171 3.51 -5.07 -15.86
N ARG A 172 3.84 -3.83 -16.21
CA ARG A 172 5.08 -3.46 -16.89
C ARG A 172 6.31 -3.92 -16.13
N LEU A 173 6.32 -3.74 -14.80
CA LEU A 173 7.41 -4.19 -13.94
C LEU A 173 7.61 -5.71 -14.07
N PHE A 174 6.53 -6.48 -13.93
CA PHE A 174 6.62 -7.94 -13.99
C PHE A 174 6.91 -8.47 -15.40
N ASP A 175 6.41 -7.83 -16.46
CA ASP A 175 6.76 -8.17 -17.85
C ASP A 175 8.26 -8.01 -18.08
N LEU A 176 8.82 -6.85 -17.70
CA LEU A 176 10.26 -6.60 -17.82
C LEU A 176 11.08 -7.51 -16.91
N LEU A 177 10.64 -7.71 -15.68
CA LEU A 177 11.34 -8.56 -14.72
C LEU A 177 11.44 -10.00 -15.20
N LEU A 178 10.35 -10.56 -15.76
CA LEU A 178 10.33 -11.91 -16.31
C LEU A 178 11.23 -11.99 -17.55
N ALA A 179 11.02 -11.12 -18.53
CA ALA A 179 11.81 -11.09 -19.77
C ALA A 179 13.32 -10.92 -19.51
N LYS A 180 13.71 -10.05 -18.57
CA LYS A 180 15.13 -9.85 -18.23
C LYS A 180 15.71 -10.94 -17.34
N SER A 181 14.89 -11.64 -16.55
CA SER A 181 15.35 -12.78 -15.75
C SER A 181 15.70 -14.00 -16.60
N GLU A 182 15.07 -14.16 -17.77
CA GLU A 182 15.42 -15.19 -18.74
C GLU A 182 16.78 -14.94 -19.39
N LEU A 183 17.11 -13.67 -19.64
CA LEU A 183 18.35 -13.25 -20.30
C LEU A 183 19.53 -13.04 -19.33
N HIS A 184 19.24 -12.67 -18.07
CA HIS A 184 20.26 -12.27 -17.10
C HIS A 184 20.05 -12.95 -15.74
N ASP A 185 20.94 -13.89 -15.41
CA ASP A 185 20.87 -14.65 -14.16
C ASP A 185 20.98 -13.76 -12.90
N ILE A 186 21.69 -12.63 -12.99
CA ILE A 186 21.80 -11.64 -11.93
C ILE A 186 20.42 -11.03 -11.60
N ILE A 187 19.63 -10.67 -12.62
CA ILE A 187 18.27 -10.12 -12.42
C ILE A 187 17.38 -11.17 -11.76
N ARG A 188 17.49 -12.43 -12.21
CA ARG A 188 16.74 -13.55 -11.60
C ARG A 188 17.07 -13.71 -10.11
N LYS A 189 18.36 -13.78 -9.76
CA LYS A 189 18.83 -14.07 -8.40
C LYS A 189 18.71 -12.90 -7.44
N GLU A 190 19.02 -11.68 -7.88
CA GLU A 190 19.07 -10.50 -7.02
C GLU A 190 17.76 -9.71 -6.96
N VAL A 191 16.83 -9.95 -7.90
CA VAL A 191 15.58 -9.18 -8.03
C VAL A 191 14.35 -10.09 -8.01
N LEU A 192 14.19 -11.00 -8.97
CA LEU A 192 12.97 -11.80 -9.10
C LEU A 192 12.76 -12.77 -7.93
N GLU A 193 13.78 -13.56 -7.56
CA GLU A 193 13.66 -14.52 -6.45
C GLU A 193 13.42 -13.83 -5.09
N PRO A 194 14.10 -12.72 -4.75
CA PRO A 194 13.75 -11.91 -3.58
C PRO A 194 12.30 -11.45 -3.57
N ILE A 195 11.77 -10.92 -4.68
CA ILE A 195 10.35 -10.53 -4.79
C ILE A 195 9.43 -11.72 -4.57
N LYS A 196 9.70 -12.87 -5.20
CA LYS A 196 8.89 -14.09 -5.00
C LYS A 196 8.90 -14.52 -3.53
N LYS A 197 10.04 -14.41 -2.85
CA LYS A 197 10.18 -14.73 -1.42
C LYS A 197 9.41 -13.75 -0.54
N SER A 198 9.55 -12.44 -0.74
CA SER A 198 8.86 -11.42 0.06
C SER A 198 7.35 -11.41 -0.18
N ARG A 199 6.86 -11.64 -1.41
CA ARG A 199 5.43 -11.85 -1.70
C ARG A 199 4.83 -13.03 -0.93
N LYS A 200 5.53 -14.17 -0.89
CA LYS A 200 5.09 -15.35 -0.11
C LYS A 200 5.04 -15.07 1.40
N ALA A 201 6.04 -14.33 1.92
CA ALA A 201 6.08 -13.93 3.32
C ALA A 201 4.91 -12.99 3.66
N TYR A 202 4.66 -11.99 2.82
CA TYR A 202 3.52 -11.08 2.95
C TYR A 202 2.19 -11.84 2.98
N ALA A 203 1.98 -12.80 2.05
CA ALA A 203 0.77 -13.62 2.01
C ALA A 203 0.55 -14.44 3.29
N THR A 204 1.65 -14.96 3.87
CA THR A 204 1.62 -15.76 5.10
C THR A 204 1.24 -14.90 6.30
N ASP A 205 1.78 -13.69 6.38
CA ASP A 205 1.46 -12.73 7.44
C ASP A 205 0.01 -12.25 7.34
N TYR A 206 -0.43 -11.89 6.14
CA TYR A 206 -1.82 -11.53 5.84
C TYR A 206 -2.80 -12.65 6.25
N HIS A 207 -2.41 -13.92 6.10
CA HIS A 207 -3.21 -15.05 6.56
C HIS A 207 -3.32 -15.12 8.09
N ARG A 208 -2.23 -14.83 8.82
CA ARG A 208 -2.19 -14.90 10.29
C ARG A 208 -2.88 -13.73 10.97
N ASN A 209 -2.88 -12.55 10.33
CA ASN A 209 -3.43 -11.34 10.93
C ASN A 209 -4.87 -11.09 10.47
N GLY A 210 -5.83 -11.21 11.40
CA GLY A 210 -7.26 -11.01 11.16
C GLY A 210 -7.68 -9.54 11.00
N GLU A 211 -6.82 -8.61 11.42
CA GLU A 211 -7.04 -7.17 11.27
C GLU A 211 -6.92 -6.70 9.83
N CYS A 212 -6.28 -7.50 8.96
CA CYS A 212 -6.22 -7.27 7.52
C CYS A 212 -7.52 -7.62 6.78
N GLN A 213 -8.64 -7.91 7.46
CA GLN A 213 -9.87 -8.25 6.78
C GLN A 213 -10.29 -7.09 5.86
N PRO A 214 -10.29 -7.31 4.53
CA PRO A 214 -10.70 -6.28 3.60
C PRO A 214 -12.16 -5.94 3.84
N CYS A 215 -12.48 -4.67 3.67
CA CYS A 215 -13.87 -4.29 3.56
C CYS A 215 -14.34 -4.63 2.14
N THR A 216 -15.56 -5.13 1.99
CA THR A 216 -16.18 -5.38 0.69
C THR A 216 -17.09 -4.23 0.33
N PHE A 217 -16.97 -3.69 -0.89
CA PHE A 217 -17.87 -2.64 -1.37
C PHE A 217 -19.00 -3.25 -2.20
N ILE A 218 -20.23 -2.96 -1.80
CA ILE A 218 -21.43 -3.44 -2.50
C ILE A 218 -22.36 -2.24 -2.64
N GLN A 219 -22.70 -1.89 -3.88
CA GLN A 219 -23.64 -0.79 -4.19
C GLN A 219 -23.29 0.54 -3.48
N GLY A 220 -22.01 0.91 -3.48
CA GLY A 220 -21.54 2.16 -2.87
C GLY A 220 -21.48 2.15 -1.34
N LYS A 221 -21.60 0.97 -0.71
CA LYS A 221 -21.51 0.82 0.75
C LYS A 221 -20.37 -0.12 1.13
N GLU A 222 -19.68 0.22 2.21
CA GLU A 222 -18.58 -0.55 2.75
C GLU A 222 -19.08 -1.56 3.78
N TYR A 223 -18.66 -2.81 3.68
CA TYR A 223 -19.04 -3.87 4.61
C TYR A 223 -17.83 -4.57 5.18
N ARG A 224 -17.90 -4.96 6.46
CA ARG A 224 -16.93 -5.88 7.08
C ARG A 224 -17.58 -7.24 7.29
N GLN A 225 -16.86 -8.31 6.94
CA GLN A 225 -17.27 -9.65 7.28
C GLN A 225 -16.91 -9.95 8.75
N MET A 226 -17.91 -10.29 9.56
CA MET A 226 -17.70 -10.65 10.95
C MET A 226 -17.21 -12.11 11.06
N SER A 227 -16.29 -12.38 11.99
CA SER A 227 -15.88 -13.75 12.36
C SER A 227 -16.60 -14.20 13.64
N GLY A 228 -17.17 -15.41 13.64
CA GLY A 228 -17.82 -16.01 14.82
C GLY A 228 -19.24 -16.53 14.54
N SER A 229 -19.90 -17.08 15.57
CA SER A 229 -21.30 -17.49 15.54
C SER A 229 -22.22 -16.27 15.33
N GLY A 230 -23.08 -16.31 14.30
CA GLY A 230 -23.84 -15.14 13.83
C GLY A 230 -23.16 -14.36 12.68
N SER A 231 -22.34 -15.04 11.87
CA SER A 231 -21.54 -14.47 10.79
C SER A 231 -22.39 -13.81 9.68
N GLY A 232 -22.62 -12.51 9.82
CA GLY A 232 -23.18 -11.63 8.79
C GLY A 232 -22.16 -10.63 8.23
N ARG A 233 -22.59 -9.85 7.23
CA ARG A 233 -21.89 -8.64 6.79
C ARG A 233 -22.41 -7.47 7.62
N HIS A 234 -21.52 -6.68 8.20
CA HIS A 234 -21.91 -5.44 8.87
C HIS A 234 -21.54 -4.25 7.98
N GLU A 235 -22.55 -3.45 7.63
CA GLU A 235 -22.33 -2.15 6.97
C GLU A 235 -21.50 -1.25 7.89
N LEU A 236 -20.39 -0.75 7.35
CA LEU A 236 -19.55 0.25 8.01
C LEU A 236 -20.04 1.63 7.61
N GLN A 237 -20.14 2.51 8.61
CA GLN A 237 -20.39 3.92 8.34
C GLN A 237 -19.18 4.57 7.67
N ILE A 238 -19.46 5.47 6.72
CA ILE A 238 -18.45 6.38 6.16
C ILE A 238 -17.72 7.12 7.28
N LEU A 239 -16.46 7.47 7.06
CA LEU A 239 -15.65 8.16 8.05
C LEU A 239 -15.99 9.64 8.16
N CYS A 240 -16.07 10.30 7.02
CA CYS A 240 -16.51 11.67 6.89
C CYS A 240 -16.93 11.96 5.46
N THR A 241 -17.76 12.99 5.29
CA THR A 241 -18.03 13.57 3.97
C THR A 241 -16.87 14.47 3.55
N PHE A 242 -16.81 14.80 2.26
CA PHE A 242 -15.85 15.77 1.76
C PHE A 242 -15.96 17.13 2.46
N GLU A 243 -17.17 17.66 2.69
CA GLU A 243 -17.33 18.96 3.36
C GLU A 243 -16.80 18.92 4.80
N GLN A 244 -17.03 17.81 5.51
CA GLN A 244 -16.50 17.61 6.87
C GLN A 244 -14.98 17.56 6.88
N LEU A 245 -14.37 16.86 5.92
CA LEU A 245 -12.91 16.79 5.78
C LEU A 245 -12.32 18.16 5.46
N GLN A 246 -12.90 18.88 4.48
CA GLN A 246 -12.44 20.20 4.06
C GLN A 246 -12.49 21.20 5.22
N LYS A 247 -13.61 21.25 5.96
CA LYS A 247 -13.78 22.12 7.14
C LYS A 247 -12.71 21.84 8.20
N GLU A 248 -12.42 20.56 8.47
CA GLU A 248 -11.41 20.18 9.45
C GLU A 248 -10.00 20.60 9.00
N MET A 249 -9.67 20.43 7.72
CA MET A 249 -8.35 20.81 7.20
C MET A 249 -8.12 22.32 7.20
N ILE A 250 -9.12 23.12 6.81
CA ILE A 250 -9.07 24.58 6.87
C ILE A 250 -8.86 25.03 8.33
N SER A 251 -9.62 24.47 9.28
CA SER A 251 -9.49 24.85 10.70
C SER A 251 -8.12 24.55 11.31
N ARG A 252 -7.28 23.79 10.61
CA ARG A 252 -5.94 23.41 11.03
C ARG A 252 -4.83 23.97 10.15
N ASN A 253 -5.15 24.85 9.20
CA ASN A 253 -4.20 25.44 8.24
C ASN A 253 -3.41 24.36 7.47
N LEU A 254 -4.07 23.27 7.07
CA LEU A 254 -3.46 22.20 6.26
C LEU A 254 -3.69 22.39 4.76
N ILE A 255 -4.66 23.24 4.40
CA ILE A 255 -4.97 23.76 3.05
C ILE A 255 -5.50 25.18 3.20
#